data_AF-A0A6H2CYF2-F1
#
_entry.id   AF-A0A6H2CYF2-F1
#
_cell.length_a   1.000
_cell.length_b   1.000
_cell.length_c   1.000
_cell.angle_alpha   90.00
_cell.angle_beta   90.00
_cell.angle_gamma   90.00
#
_symmetry.space_group_name_H-M   'P 1'
#
loop_
_entity.id
_entity.type
_entity.pdbx_description
1 polymer ?
#
loop_
_entity_poly.entity_id
_entity_poly.type
_entity_poly.pdbx_seq_one_letter_code
_entity_poly.pdbx_strand_id
1 'polypeptide(L)'
;MSFSTMYVGATGVVAHGDKMQVVGNNLANISTVGYKRADARFADLMSTTVAGASAQYQSGAIQTSQIGKGVGIGEIRSIFNEGGLENTETTTDLAITGNGFFGVRKVVGADVVATGASHFTRAGNFRFNNDAYLVDPHGYRLQGYSVDRETNVVSTSLSDVQLPYEDVIIDGQQIRQVRSDPKMTSSIEMITNLDALASDLHTSTSNPFFAMLDSYNGNLSNASTPFGDSPPAYSSSLNIFDEDGNTIDMTVYFDPVSSNTISNATPGYSYWEYVVAVPGDNDGTSAYGTSSAGLMGLGVLTFNGSGELVNHAAYSLNTASGAGGKSLGAWQAATFDEEGHPQMAMTFGSNGSAIGTTQTMSLDFGLNSTTGSWVSNTGTPASVGVNANNLLDLANEEREVRSSTSFDSGSATIYQNQDGYSWGYLQNTSIDRDGFLTGHFSNGQSEKFYQISVFRFNSEWGLRRVGNNNFVATEASGNAIAGKPDEGGRGTMQQNTLEQSNVDMAQEFADMILTQRGYQANTKVITTADTLLNTTINIKR
;
A
#
# COMPACT_ATOMS: atom_id res chain seq x y z
N MET A 1 -37.74 -43.64 -46.03
CA MET A 1 -38.29 -42.80 -44.94
C MET A 1 -37.79 -43.23 -43.56
N SER A 2 -37.79 -44.52 -43.19
CA SER A 2 -37.44 -44.98 -41.83
C SER A 2 -36.01 -44.66 -41.32
N PHE A 3 -34.97 -44.79 -42.15
CA PHE A 3 -33.60 -44.48 -41.69
C PHE A 3 -33.37 -43.00 -41.33
N SER A 4 -34.06 -42.07 -41.99
CA SER A 4 -33.92 -40.63 -41.71
C SER A 4 -34.59 -40.24 -40.40
N THR A 5 -35.71 -40.88 -40.03
CA THR A 5 -36.41 -40.61 -38.77
C THR A 5 -35.66 -41.21 -37.57
N MET A 6 -35.05 -42.40 -37.74
CA MET A 6 -34.14 -42.96 -36.74
C MET A 6 -32.90 -42.09 -36.54
N TYR A 7 -32.30 -41.56 -37.62
CA TYR A 7 -31.15 -40.66 -37.52
C TYR A 7 -31.49 -39.37 -36.77
N VAL A 8 -32.60 -38.71 -37.12
CA VAL A 8 -33.09 -37.51 -36.40
C VAL A 8 -33.32 -37.81 -34.92
N GLY A 9 -34.00 -38.92 -34.60
CA GLY A 9 -34.20 -39.37 -33.22
C GLY A 9 -32.88 -39.62 -32.48
N ALA A 10 -31.90 -40.27 -33.12
CA ALA A 10 -30.59 -40.55 -32.55
C ALA A 10 -29.80 -39.26 -32.26
N THR A 11 -29.79 -38.30 -33.18
CA THR A 11 -29.14 -37.00 -32.95
C THR A 11 -29.76 -36.24 -31.77
N GLY A 12 -31.09 -36.30 -31.62
CA GLY A 12 -31.79 -35.74 -30.47
C GLY A 12 -31.46 -36.43 -29.14
N VAL A 13 -31.32 -37.76 -29.13
CA VAL A 13 -30.89 -38.53 -27.94
C VAL A 13 -29.49 -38.09 -27.49
N VAL A 14 -28.55 -37.98 -28.43
CA VAL A 14 -27.17 -37.55 -28.13
C VAL A 14 -27.15 -36.12 -27.63
N ALA A 15 -27.79 -35.19 -28.33
CA ALA A 15 -27.80 -33.77 -27.95
C ALA A 15 -28.43 -33.53 -26.57
N HIS A 16 -29.53 -34.23 -26.23
CA HIS A 16 -30.10 -34.17 -24.89
C HIS A 16 -29.23 -34.87 -23.83
N GLY A 17 -28.50 -35.93 -24.20
CA GLY A 17 -27.52 -36.58 -23.33
C GLY A 17 -26.41 -35.62 -22.90
N ASP A 18 -25.82 -34.93 -23.87
CA ASP A 18 -24.76 -33.95 -23.61
C ASP A 18 -25.29 -32.73 -22.81
N LYS A 19 -26.51 -32.24 -23.12
CA LYS A 19 -27.14 -31.19 -22.30
C LYS A 19 -27.41 -31.64 -20.86
N MET A 20 -27.83 -32.89 -20.63
CA MET A 20 -27.97 -33.45 -19.29
C MET A 20 -26.64 -33.48 -18.54
N GLN A 21 -25.53 -33.77 -19.23
CA GLN A 21 -24.20 -33.74 -18.62
C GLN A 21 -23.80 -32.32 -18.19
N VAL A 22 -24.11 -31.30 -19.01
CA VAL A 22 -23.84 -29.89 -18.66
C VAL A 22 -24.64 -29.45 -17.44
N VAL A 23 -25.95 -29.71 -17.41
CA VAL A 23 -26.82 -29.40 -16.27
C VAL A 23 -26.40 -30.17 -15.00
N GLY A 24 -26.03 -31.45 -15.15
CA GLY A 24 -25.50 -32.25 -14.05
C GLY A 24 -24.18 -31.69 -13.50
N ASN A 25 -23.31 -31.17 -14.36
CA ASN A 25 -22.07 -30.51 -13.97
C ASN A 25 -22.35 -29.19 -13.22
N ASN A 26 -23.29 -28.37 -13.70
CA ASN A 26 -23.71 -27.15 -13.02
C ASN A 26 -24.21 -27.45 -11.60
N LEU A 27 -25.11 -28.44 -11.46
CA LEU A 27 -25.66 -28.83 -10.17
C LEU A 27 -24.59 -29.37 -9.21
N ALA A 28 -23.62 -30.15 -9.72
CA ALA A 28 -22.54 -30.68 -8.92
C ALA A 28 -21.59 -29.59 -8.38
N ASN A 29 -21.43 -28.47 -9.10
CA ASN A 29 -20.52 -27.38 -8.74
C ASN A 29 -21.23 -26.16 -8.14
N ILE A 30 -22.41 -26.36 -7.54
CA ILE A 30 -23.13 -25.25 -6.91
C ILE A 30 -22.43 -24.69 -5.67
N SER A 31 -21.74 -25.54 -4.90
CA SER A 31 -21.00 -25.11 -3.71
C SER A 31 -19.55 -24.74 -4.02
N THR A 32 -19.18 -24.71 -5.30
CA THR A 32 -17.81 -24.40 -5.70
C THR A 32 -17.66 -22.89 -5.86
N VAL A 33 -16.77 -22.31 -5.07
CA VAL A 33 -16.44 -20.88 -5.08
C VAL A 33 -15.96 -20.45 -6.47
N GLY A 34 -16.52 -19.35 -6.97
CA GLY A 34 -16.19 -18.75 -8.25
C GLY A 34 -16.62 -19.57 -9.48
N TYR A 35 -17.45 -20.60 -9.32
CA TYR A 35 -17.94 -21.39 -10.45
C TYR A 35 -18.93 -20.59 -11.30
N LYS A 36 -18.72 -20.63 -12.61
CA LYS A 36 -19.64 -20.05 -13.59
C LYS A 36 -20.42 -21.17 -14.24
N ARG A 37 -21.75 -21.06 -14.32
CA ARG A 37 -22.60 -22.04 -15.00
C ARG A 37 -22.29 -22.10 -16.50
N ALA A 38 -22.47 -23.28 -17.07
CA ALA A 38 -22.40 -23.49 -18.51
C ALA A 38 -23.81 -23.69 -19.08
N ASP A 39 -24.09 -23.04 -20.21
CA ASP A 39 -25.35 -23.19 -20.96
C ASP A 39 -25.08 -23.91 -22.28
N ALA A 40 -25.87 -24.94 -22.57
CA ALA A 40 -25.80 -25.73 -23.79
C ALA A 40 -26.98 -25.40 -24.70
N ARG A 41 -26.68 -24.88 -25.90
CA ARG A 41 -27.68 -24.48 -26.89
C ARG A 41 -27.75 -25.45 -28.05
N PHE A 42 -28.97 -25.76 -28.45
CA PHE A 42 -29.24 -26.60 -29.61
C PHE A 42 -29.10 -25.80 -30.90
N ALA A 43 -28.58 -26.45 -31.94
CA ALA A 43 -28.58 -25.97 -33.30
C ALA A 43 -29.18 -27.07 -34.20
N ASP A 44 -29.96 -26.67 -35.21
CA ASP A 44 -30.49 -27.61 -36.19
C ASP A 44 -29.37 -28.10 -37.12
N LEU A 45 -29.50 -29.34 -37.57
CA LEU A 45 -28.61 -29.91 -38.58
C LEU A 45 -29.18 -29.64 -39.97
N MET A 46 -28.29 -29.31 -40.92
CA MET A 46 -28.54 -28.98 -42.34
C MET A 46 -29.84 -29.57 -42.91
N SER A 47 -30.70 -28.75 -43.51
CA SER A 47 -31.90 -29.23 -44.20
C SER A 47 -31.58 -29.72 -45.61
N THR A 48 -32.25 -30.78 -46.07
CA THR A 48 -32.22 -31.17 -47.48
C THR A 48 -33.51 -30.75 -48.15
N THR A 49 -33.40 -30.00 -49.24
CA THR A 49 -34.53 -29.72 -50.14
C THR A 49 -34.97 -31.01 -50.80
N VAL A 50 -36.27 -31.33 -50.75
CA VAL A 50 -36.80 -32.52 -51.41
C VAL A 50 -36.71 -32.35 -52.93
N ALA A 51 -36.08 -33.29 -53.62
CA ALA A 51 -35.90 -33.26 -55.06
C ALA A 51 -37.28 -33.28 -55.78
N GLY A 52 -37.57 -32.21 -56.53
CA GLY A 52 -38.82 -32.00 -57.26
C GLY A 52 -39.33 -30.55 -57.19
N ALA A 53 -38.94 -29.78 -56.18
CA ALA A 53 -39.25 -28.36 -56.08
C ALA A 53 -38.29 -27.54 -56.97
N SER A 54 -38.44 -27.66 -58.29
CA SER A 54 -38.09 -26.52 -59.15
C SER A 54 -39.02 -25.37 -58.73
N ALA A 55 -38.44 -24.21 -58.41
CA ALA A 55 -39.19 -23.00 -58.19
C ALA A 55 -39.91 -22.64 -59.51
N GLN A 56 -41.09 -23.19 -59.74
CA GLN A 56 -41.94 -22.74 -60.84
C GLN A 56 -42.54 -21.39 -60.44
N TYR A 57 -42.00 -20.34 -61.05
CA TYR A 57 -42.54 -18.98 -61.04
C TYR A 57 -43.83 -18.91 -61.88
N GLN A 58 -44.87 -19.67 -61.52
CA GLN A 58 -46.18 -19.52 -62.13
C GLN A 58 -47.26 -19.82 -61.10
N SER A 59 -47.90 -18.77 -60.59
CA SER A 59 -48.96 -18.78 -59.57
C SER A 59 -48.50 -18.81 -58.11
N GLY A 60 -47.96 -17.68 -57.63
CA GLY A 60 -48.21 -17.09 -56.30
C GLY A 60 -47.97 -17.90 -55.00
N ALA A 61 -47.58 -19.17 -55.06
CA ALA A 61 -47.38 -20.04 -53.90
C ALA A 61 -45.95 -20.59 -53.92
N ILE A 62 -45.12 -20.11 -53.00
CA ILE A 62 -43.75 -20.60 -52.82
C ILE A 62 -43.83 -21.90 -52.02
N GLN A 63 -43.65 -23.06 -52.68
CA GLN A 63 -43.51 -24.35 -52.00
C GLN A 63 -42.02 -24.68 -51.83
N THR A 64 -41.40 -24.22 -50.74
CA THR A 64 -40.09 -24.74 -50.32
C THR A 64 -40.31 -25.92 -49.37
N SER A 65 -40.25 -27.14 -49.87
CA SER A 65 -40.26 -28.33 -48.99
C SER A 65 -38.84 -28.69 -48.58
N GLN A 66 -38.48 -28.34 -47.35
CA GLN A 66 -37.20 -28.71 -46.73
C GLN A 66 -37.46 -29.69 -45.58
N ILE A 67 -36.62 -30.72 -45.48
CA ILE A 67 -36.64 -31.67 -44.36
C ILE A 67 -35.35 -31.47 -43.56
N GLY A 68 -35.48 -31.13 -42.26
CA GLY A 68 -34.35 -31.00 -41.34
C GLY A 68 -33.69 -32.34 -41.04
N LYS A 69 -32.36 -32.34 -40.85
CA LYS A 69 -31.58 -33.58 -40.60
C LYS A 69 -31.32 -33.88 -39.13
N GLY A 70 -31.91 -33.13 -38.22
CA GLY A 70 -31.85 -33.39 -36.78
C GLY A 70 -31.38 -32.18 -35.99
N VAL A 71 -30.81 -32.44 -34.81
CA VAL A 71 -30.36 -31.42 -33.87
C VAL A 71 -29.01 -31.82 -33.28
N GLY A 72 -28.13 -30.86 -33.01
CA GLY A 72 -26.89 -31.04 -32.27
C GLY A 72 -26.71 -29.95 -31.21
N ILE A 73 -25.66 -30.06 -30.41
CA ILE A 73 -25.20 -28.94 -29.60
C ILE A 73 -24.42 -27.98 -30.50
N GLY A 74 -24.90 -26.74 -30.59
CA GLY A 74 -24.23 -25.69 -31.36
C GLY A 74 -23.10 -25.05 -30.56
N GLU A 75 -23.32 -24.79 -29.27
CA GLU A 75 -22.32 -24.22 -28.36
C GLU A 75 -22.57 -24.64 -26.92
N ILE A 76 -21.49 -24.78 -26.15
CA ILE A 76 -21.50 -24.80 -24.69
C ILE A 76 -20.70 -23.60 -24.23
N ARG A 77 -21.37 -22.63 -23.62
CA ARG A 77 -20.74 -21.37 -23.21
C ARG A 77 -20.87 -21.12 -21.73
N SER A 78 -19.88 -20.45 -21.17
CA SER A 78 -19.88 -20.05 -19.76
C SER A 78 -20.63 -18.74 -19.58
N ILE A 79 -21.47 -18.65 -18.56
CA ILE A 79 -22.19 -17.42 -18.21
C ILE A 79 -21.46 -16.74 -17.05
N PHE A 80 -20.92 -15.54 -17.29
CA PHE A 80 -20.03 -14.82 -16.36
C PHE A 80 -20.72 -13.86 -15.39
N ASN A 81 -22.06 -13.91 -15.28
CA ASN A 81 -22.79 -13.13 -14.29
C ASN A 81 -22.27 -13.41 -12.87
N GLU A 82 -22.34 -12.41 -12.01
CA GLU A 82 -21.92 -12.51 -10.61
C GLU A 82 -22.80 -13.52 -9.85
N GLY A 83 -22.16 -14.33 -9.02
CA GLY A 83 -22.83 -15.24 -8.07
C GLY A 83 -23.24 -14.52 -6.78
N GLY A 84 -23.78 -15.26 -5.83
CA GLY A 84 -23.97 -14.73 -4.47
C GLY A 84 -22.62 -14.45 -3.81
N LEU A 85 -22.55 -13.46 -2.93
CA LEU A 85 -21.35 -13.19 -2.14
C LEU A 85 -21.54 -13.77 -0.73
N GLU A 86 -20.56 -14.51 -0.24
CA GLU A 86 -20.51 -15.04 1.12
C GLU A 86 -19.40 -14.35 1.90
N ASN A 87 -19.74 -13.80 3.07
CA ASN A 87 -18.75 -13.17 3.94
C ASN A 87 -17.96 -14.24 4.70
N THR A 88 -16.65 -14.03 4.82
CA THR A 88 -15.73 -14.90 5.56
C THR A 88 -14.97 -14.11 6.63
N GLU A 89 -14.24 -14.81 7.50
CA GLU A 89 -13.41 -14.18 8.54
C GLU A 89 -11.95 -13.96 8.10
N THR A 90 -11.57 -14.44 6.91
CA THR A 90 -10.17 -14.43 6.46
C THR A 90 -9.92 -13.25 5.50
N THR A 91 -8.93 -12.44 5.83
CA THR A 91 -8.53 -11.24 5.06
C THR A 91 -8.04 -11.54 3.64
N THR A 92 -7.56 -12.76 3.38
CA THR A 92 -7.08 -13.18 2.07
C THR A 92 -8.18 -13.80 1.19
N ASP A 93 -9.42 -13.90 1.68
CA ASP A 93 -10.57 -14.23 0.86
C ASP A 93 -11.07 -12.98 0.14
N LEU A 94 -11.08 -13.05 -1.18
CA LEU A 94 -11.37 -11.93 -2.06
C LEU A 94 -12.50 -12.26 -3.03
N ALA A 95 -13.37 -11.28 -3.26
CA ALA A 95 -14.36 -11.32 -4.32
C ALA A 95 -14.20 -10.11 -5.24
N ILE A 96 -14.54 -10.28 -6.52
CA ILE A 96 -14.61 -9.18 -7.48
C ILE A 96 -16.09 -8.91 -7.76
N THR A 97 -16.58 -7.75 -7.36
CA THR A 97 -17.93 -7.29 -7.71
C THR A 97 -17.90 -6.61 -9.06
N GLY A 98 -18.71 -7.08 -10.01
CA GLY A 98 -18.67 -6.62 -11.41
C GLY A 98 -17.75 -7.43 -12.32
N ASN A 99 -17.24 -6.82 -13.39
CA ASN A 99 -16.51 -7.51 -14.45
C ASN A 99 -15.00 -7.60 -14.18
N GLY A 100 -14.42 -8.79 -14.23
CA GLY A 100 -12.98 -8.95 -14.05
C GLY A 100 -12.59 -10.36 -13.68
N PHE A 101 -11.30 -10.67 -13.68
CA PHE A 101 -10.77 -11.96 -13.25
C PHE A 101 -9.49 -11.73 -12.46
N PHE A 102 -9.25 -12.57 -11.45
CA PHE A 102 -7.94 -12.67 -10.84
C PHE A 102 -6.98 -13.32 -11.83
N GLY A 103 -5.81 -12.72 -12.02
CA GLY A 103 -4.74 -13.32 -12.81
C GLY A 103 -3.83 -14.16 -11.94
N VAL A 104 -3.75 -15.46 -12.23
CA VAL A 104 -2.86 -16.38 -11.52
C VAL A 104 -1.83 -16.99 -12.49
N ARG A 105 -0.61 -17.13 -12.00
CA ARG A 105 0.52 -17.66 -12.75
C ARG A 105 0.83 -19.07 -12.28
N LYS A 106 0.82 -20.01 -13.22
CA LYS A 106 1.29 -21.37 -12.96
C LYS A 106 2.81 -21.39 -13.02
N VAL A 107 3.44 -21.78 -11.93
CA VAL A 107 4.88 -22.03 -11.89
C VAL A 107 5.13 -23.47 -12.32
N VAL A 108 5.82 -23.66 -13.45
CA VAL A 108 6.28 -24.98 -13.91
C VAL A 108 7.80 -24.96 -13.95
N GLY A 109 8.45 -25.58 -12.96
CA GLY A 109 9.91 -25.63 -12.85
C GLY A 109 10.57 -24.31 -12.42
N ALA A 110 11.90 -24.27 -12.49
CA ALA A 110 12.74 -23.12 -12.13
C ALA A 110 12.83 -22.03 -13.22
N ASP A 111 12.13 -22.21 -14.35
CA ASP A 111 12.26 -21.35 -15.52
C ASP A 111 11.05 -20.40 -15.63
N VAL A 112 11.29 -19.14 -15.28
CA VAL A 112 10.32 -18.05 -15.23
C VAL A 112 10.17 -17.45 -16.65
N VAL A 113 9.65 -18.23 -17.61
CA VAL A 113 9.64 -17.80 -19.04
C VAL A 113 8.36 -17.05 -19.47
N ALA A 114 7.39 -16.85 -18.58
CA ALA A 114 6.20 -16.05 -18.91
C ALA A 114 5.96 -14.97 -17.85
N THR A 115 6.35 -13.74 -18.17
CA THR A 115 5.96 -12.54 -17.45
C THR A 115 4.45 -12.33 -17.63
N GLY A 116 3.67 -12.44 -16.54
CA GLY A 116 2.23 -12.17 -16.53
C GLY A 116 1.33 -13.36 -16.19
N ALA A 117 0.04 -13.08 -16.01
CA ALA A 117 -0.97 -14.07 -15.65
C ALA A 117 -1.22 -15.07 -16.79
N SER A 118 -1.02 -16.35 -16.50
CA SER A 118 -1.24 -17.46 -17.44
C SER A 118 -2.66 -18.03 -17.39
N HIS A 119 -3.29 -17.97 -16.23
CA HIS A 119 -4.60 -18.51 -15.92
C HIS A 119 -5.42 -17.43 -15.23
N PHE A 120 -6.73 -17.49 -15.41
CA PHE A 120 -7.66 -16.48 -14.91
C PHE A 120 -8.75 -17.16 -14.10
N THR A 121 -9.10 -16.61 -12.95
CA THR A 121 -10.09 -17.22 -12.07
C THR A 121 -10.99 -16.18 -11.44
N ARG A 122 -12.19 -16.62 -11.06
CA ARG A 122 -13.12 -15.85 -10.22
C ARG A 122 -13.08 -16.32 -8.76
N ALA A 123 -12.47 -17.47 -8.49
CA ALA A 123 -12.29 -17.93 -7.13
C ALA A 123 -11.20 -17.11 -6.45
N GLY A 124 -11.52 -16.45 -5.34
CA GLY A 124 -10.57 -15.63 -4.59
C GLY A 124 -10.21 -16.20 -3.22
N ASN A 125 -10.20 -17.52 -3.08
CA ASN A 125 -9.77 -18.22 -1.87
C ASN A 125 -8.24 -18.37 -1.81
N PHE A 126 -7.52 -17.25 -1.68
CA PHE A 126 -6.06 -17.23 -1.69
C PHE A 126 -5.47 -17.44 -0.30
N ARG A 127 -4.31 -18.09 -0.20
CA ARG A 127 -3.58 -18.30 1.06
C ARG A 127 -2.09 -18.04 0.84
N PHE A 128 -1.40 -17.58 1.88
CA PHE A 128 0.06 -17.44 1.81
C PHE A 128 0.74 -18.82 1.92
N ASN A 129 1.69 -19.10 1.04
CA ASN A 129 2.54 -20.27 1.16
C ASN A 129 3.77 -20.00 2.05
N ASN A 130 4.61 -21.00 2.27
CA ASN A 130 5.84 -20.86 3.06
C ASN A 130 6.83 -19.82 2.49
N ASP A 131 6.73 -19.53 1.19
CA ASP A 131 7.52 -18.52 0.48
C ASP A 131 6.87 -17.12 0.48
N ALA A 132 5.83 -16.94 1.31
CA ALA A 132 5.05 -15.73 1.45
C ALA A 132 4.40 -15.23 0.14
N TYR A 133 4.29 -16.09 -0.88
CA TYR A 133 3.49 -15.83 -2.06
C TYR A 133 2.02 -16.07 -1.75
N LEU A 134 1.17 -15.18 -2.26
CA LEU A 134 -0.27 -15.37 -2.22
C LEU A 134 -0.67 -16.33 -3.34
N VAL A 135 -1.07 -17.55 -2.96
CA VAL A 135 -1.38 -18.65 -3.89
C VAL A 135 -2.84 -19.07 -3.80
N ASP A 136 -3.38 -19.58 -4.90
CA ASP A 136 -4.64 -20.31 -4.89
C ASP A 136 -4.44 -21.71 -4.25
N PRO A 137 -5.51 -22.46 -3.94
CA PRO A 137 -5.40 -23.81 -3.38
C PRO A 137 -4.68 -24.82 -4.29
N HIS A 138 -4.46 -24.47 -5.57
CA HIS A 138 -3.77 -25.29 -6.56
C HIS A 138 -2.29 -24.90 -6.72
N GLY A 139 -1.79 -23.92 -5.95
CA GLY A 139 -0.40 -23.46 -5.97
C GLY A 139 -0.07 -22.44 -7.06
N TYR A 140 -1.07 -21.86 -7.73
CA TYR A 140 -0.89 -20.77 -8.68
C TYR A 140 -0.75 -19.43 -7.95
N ARG A 141 0.23 -18.62 -8.35
CA ARG A 141 0.57 -17.36 -7.67
C ARG A 141 -0.26 -16.21 -8.21
N LEU A 142 -0.85 -15.41 -7.33
CA LEU A 142 -1.61 -14.22 -7.70
C LEU A 142 -0.68 -13.15 -8.28
N GLN A 143 -1.16 -12.44 -9.31
CA GLN A 143 -0.42 -11.35 -9.95
C GLN A 143 -0.92 -9.97 -9.49
N GLY A 144 0.01 -9.06 -9.28
CA GLY A 144 -0.28 -7.68 -8.92
C GLY A 144 0.85 -6.75 -9.37
N TYR A 145 0.68 -5.47 -9.09
CA TYR A 145 1.69 -4.45 -9.26
C TYR A 145 2.41 -4.25 -7.92
N SER A 146 3.74 -4.32 -7.90
CA SER A 146 4.50 -4.00 -6.70
C SER A 146 4.34 -2.52 -6.35
N VAL A 147 4.22 -2.21 -5.07
CA VAL A 147 4.21 -0.84 -4.55
C VAL A 147 5.51 -0.63 -3.81
N ASP A 148 6.19 0.46 -4.12
CA ASP A 148 7.37 0.87 -3.36
C ASP A 148 6.93 1.35 -1.97
N ARG A 149 7.60 0.83 -0.93
CA ARG A 149 7.23 1.04 0.49
C ARG A 149 7.48 2.49 0.93
N GLU A 150 8.48 3.16 0.37
CA GLU A 150 8.88 4.50 0.80
C GLU A 150 8.11 5.58 0.05
N THR A 151 8.01 5.44 -1.27
CA THR A 151 7.40 6.47 -2.13
C THR A 151 5.91 6.24 -2.41
N ASN A 152 5.36 5.09 -2.00
CA ASN A 152 3.99 4.64 -2.32
C ASN A 152 3.68 4.61 -3.83
N VAL A 153 4.70 4.58 -4.68
CA VAL A 153 4.53 4.54 -6.15
C VAL A 153 4.23 3.12 -6.60
N VAL A 154 3.17 2.96 -7.38
CA VAL A 154 2.77 1.68 -7.97
C VAL A 154 3.58 1.42 -9.24
N SER A 155 4.28 0.28 -9.29
CA SER A 155 5.00 -0.16 -10.48
C SER A 155 4.05 -0.45 -11.63
N THR A 156 4.48 -0.17 -12.86
CA THR A 156 3.68 -0.45 -14.07
C THR A 156 3.80 -1.89 -14.56
N SER A 157 4.72 -2.69 -14.00
CA SER A 157 4.94 -4.09 -14.39
C SER A 157 4.21 -5.06 -13.46
N LEU A 158 3.61 -6.10 -14.02
CA LEU A 158 3.02 -7.20 -13.24
C LEU A 158 4.11 -8.10 -12.65
N SER A 159 3.95 -8.44 -11.37
CA SER A 159 4.79 -9.38 -10.63
C SER A 159 3.94 -10.30 -9.76
N ASP A 160 4.56 -11.35 -9.22
CA ASP A 160 3.92 -12.18 -8.20
C ASP A 160 3.69 -11.36 -6.93
N VAL A 161 2.52 -11.53 -6.30
CA VAL A 161 2.25 -10.95 -4.99
C VAL A 161 2.98 -11.78 -3.93
N GLN A 162 4.03 -11.20 -3.35
CA GLN A 162 4.85 -11.82 -2.32
C GLN A 162 5.08 -10.84 -1.18
N LEU A 163 4.79 -11.22 0.06
CA LEU A 163 5.17 -10.38 1.18
C LEU A 163 6.70 -10.38 1.33
N PRO A 164 7.35 -9.21 1.42
CA PRO A 164 8.77 -9.15 1.68
C PRO A 164 9.03 -9.77 3.05
N TYR A 165 9.88 -10.78 3.11
CA TYR A 165 10.22 -11.43 4.36
C TYR A 165 11.73 -11.41 4.53
N GLU A 166 12.14 -11.47 5.78
CA GLU A 166 13.51 -11.77 6.14
C GLU A 166 13.53 -13.02 7.00
N ASP A 167 14.52 -13.88 6.75
CA ASP A 167 14.72 -15.10 7.52
C ASP A 167 15.54 -14.74 8.77
N VAL A 168 14.87 -14.59 9.92
CA VAL A 168 15.51 -14.30 11.20
C VAL A 168 15.67 -15.60 11.98
N ILE A 169 16.88 -15.86 12.49
CA ILE A 169 17.13 -17.02 13.35
C ILE A 169 16.82 -16.62 14.79
N ILE A 170 15.74 -17.16 15.36
CA ILE A 170 15.39 -17.02 16.78
C ILE A 170 15.43 -18.43 17.38
N ASP A 171 16.18 -18.62 18.47
CA ASP A 171 16.32 -19.92 19.18
C ASP A 171 16.65 -21.12 18.27
N GLY A 172 17.47 -20.91 17.23
CA GLY A 172 17.90 -21.97 16.32
C GLY A 172 16.83 -22.44 15.32
N GLN A 173 15.67 -21.78 15.27
CA GLN A 173 14.68 -21.95 14.20
C GLN A 173 14.68 -20.71 13.29
N GLN A 174 14.75 -20.91 11.97
CA GLN A 174 14.54 -19.85 11.00
C GLN A 174 13.07 -19.47 11.00
N ILE A 175 12.74 -18.34 11.61
CA ILE A 175 11.40 -17.77 11.58
C ILE A 175 11.41 -16.70 10.50
N ARG A 176 10.60 -16.91 9.48
CA ARG A 176 10.37 -15.95 8.41
C ARG A 176 9.45 -14.86 8.95
N GLN A 177 9.96 -13.64 9.10
CA GLN A 177 9.19 -12.52 9.60
C GLN A 177 9.13 -11.41 8.55
N VAL A 178 7.92 -10.90 8.34
CA VAL A 178 7.71 -9.66 7.58
C VAL A 178 7.90 -8.53 8.57
N ARG A 179 8.92 -7.70 8.36
CA ARG A 179 9.20 -6.53 9.18
C ARG A 179 9.11 -5.24 8.39
N SER A 180 8.64 -4.20 9.05
CA SER A 180 8.76 -2.80 8.63
C SER A 180 10.21 -2.39 8.87
N ASP A 181 10.84 -1.81 7.85
CA ASP A 181 12.19 -1.29 7.95
C ASP A 181 12.15 -0.02 8.81
N PRO A 182 13.13 0.19 9.71
CA PRO A 182 13.14 1.40 10.52
C PRO A 182 13.30 2.63 9.64
N LYS A 183 12.71 3.75 10.08
CA LYS A 183 12.90 5.05 9.44
C LYS A 183 13.55 6.00 10.44
N MET A 184 14.69 6.56 10.03
CA MET A 184 15.37 7.62 10.77
C MET A 184 14.48 8.88 10.83
N THR A 185 14.55 9.62 11.94
CA THR A 185 13.85 10.91 12.06
C THR A 185 14.47 11.95 11.13
N SER A 186 13.67 12.57 10.27
CA SER A 186 14.09 13.64 9.36
C SER A 186 13.50 15.00 9.70
N SER A 187 12.33 15.02 10.36
CA SER A 187 11.64 16.24 10.77
C SER A 187 11.12 16.14 12.21
N ILE A 188 11.27 17.23 12.95
CA ILE A 188 10.87 17.37 14.34
C ILE A 188 10.06 18.66 14.48
N GLU A 189 8.79 18.52 14.87
CA GLU A 189 7.92 19.65 15.20
C GLU A 189 7.82 19.74 16.73
N MET A 190 8.11 20.91 17.29
CA MET A 190 7.97 21.18 18.71
C MET A 190 7.37 22.55 18.91
N ILE A 191 6.15 22.61 19.46
CA ILE A 191 5.45 23.85 19.75
C ILE A 191 5.37 24.05 21.25
N THR A 192 5.96 25.13 21.73
CA THR A 192 6.01 25.47 23.15
C THR A 192 5.34 26.81 23.42
N ASN A 193 4.77 26.96 24.62
CA ASN A 193 4.59 28.26 25.23
C ASN A 193 5.73 28.48 26.22
N LEU A 194 6.44 29.60 26.10
CA LEU A 194 7.56 29.98 26.96
C LEU A 194 7.16 31.17 27.83
N ASP A 195 7.35 31.08 29.14
CA ASP A 195 6.88 32.10 30.10
C ASP A 195 7.56 33.45 29.91
N ALA A 196 6.83 34.46 29.44
CA ALA A 196 7.35 35.80 29.17
C ALA A 196 7.96 36.51 30.41
N LEU A 197 7.66 36.06 31.63
CA LEU A 197 8.19 36.62 32.88
C LEU A 197 9.32 35.80 33.50
N ALA A 198 9.76 34.72 32.83
CA ALA A 198 10.86 33.90 33.30
C ALA A 198 12.15 34.73 33.45
N SER A 199 12.90 34.45 34.52
CA SER A 199 14.20 35.07 34.77
C SER A 199 15.31 34.32 34.06
N ASP A 200 16.22 35.06 33.43
CA ASP A 200 17.47 34.57 32.85
C ASP A 200 18.32 33.88 33.93
N LEU A 201 18.63 32.59 33.74
CA LEU A 201 19.40 31.77 34.68
C LEU A 201 20.86 31.61 34.24
N HIS A 202 21.12 31.62 32.94
CA HIS A 202 22.46 31.51 32.35
C HIS A 202 22.86 32.82 31.69
N THR A 203 23.66 33.63 32.40
CA THR A 203 24.06 34.95 31.91
C THR A 203 25.52 35.00 31.44
N SER A 204 25.75 35.64 30.29
CA SER A 204 27.10 35.95 29.78
C SER A 204 27.19 37.41 29.35
N THR A 205 28.27 38.09 29.77
CA THR A 205 28.50 39.51 29.43
C THR A 205 29.05 39.71 28.02
N SER A 206 29.61 38.66 27.41
CA SER A 206 30.18 38.72 26.06
C SER A 206 29.23 38.17 25.00
N ASN A 207 28.47 37.13 25.33
CA ASN A 207 27.55 36.45 24.40
C ASN A 207 26.22 36.11 25.10
N PRO A 208 25.34 37.09 25.32
CA PRO A 208 24.07 36.87 26.02
C PRO A 208 23.09 35.94 25.29
N PHE A 209 23.23 35.75 23.98
CA PHE A 209 22.37 34.88 23.16
C PHE A 209 22.80 33.41 23.11
N PHE A 210 23.97 33.08 23.67
CA PHE A 210 24.54 31.72 23.65
C PHE A 210 25.18 31.35 24.99
N ALA A 211 24.66 31.88 26.09
CA ALA A 211 25.21 31.71 27.42
C ALA A 211 25.04 30.28 27.93
N MET A 212 23.94 29.60 27.57
CA MET A 212 23.76 28.16 27.81
C MET A 212 24.85 27.29 27.18
N LEU A 213 25.49 27.73 26.09
CA LEU A 213 26.58 26.96 25.49
C LEU A 213 27.80 26.90 26.42
N ASP A 214 28.09 27.96 27.18
CA ASP A 214 29.23 27.99 28.11
C ASP A 214 28.97 27.08 29.33
N SER A 215 27.73 27.01 29.80
CA SER A 215 27.35 26.22 30.99
C SER A 215 27.06 24.75 30.72
N TYR A 216 26.75 24.38 29.48
CA TYR A 216 26.48 22.98 29.11
C TYR A 216 27.68 22.06 29.39
N ASN A 217 27.46 20.84 29.85
CA ASN A 217 28.52 19.85 29.99
C ASN A 217 27.98 18.45 29.67
N GLY A 218 28.30 17.93 28.48
CA GLY A 218 27.90 16.60 28.04
C GLY A 218 28.70 15.44 28.66
N ASN A 219 29.76 15.71 29.42
CA ASN A 219 30.55 14.66 30.08
C ASN A 219 29.89 14.27 31.41
N LEU A 220 29.11 13.18 31.38
CA LEU A 220 28.30 12.66 32.49
C LEU A 220 29.10 12.03 33.64
N SER A 221 30.43 12.23 33.71
CA SER A 221 31.28 11.65 34.77
C SER A 221 30.88 12.06 36.21
N ASN A 222 30.10 13.13 36.40
CA ASN A 222 29.75 13.67 37.73
C ASN A 222 28.35 14.32 37.86
N ALA A 223 27.48 14.29 36.85
CA ALA A 223 26.16 14.92 36.90
C ALA A 223 25.09 14.07 36.18
N SER A 224 23.86 14.06 36.70
CA SER A 224 22.71 13.35 36.12
C SER A 224 22.06 14.10 34.95
N THR A 225 22.38 15.39 34.76
CA THR A 225 21.92 16.22 33.65
C THR A 225 23.08 17.06 33.10
N PRO A 226 23.03 17.50 31.83
CA PRO A 226 24.09 18.31 31.22
C PRO A 226 24.37 19.67 31.92
N PHE A 227 23.45 20.15 32.75
CA PHE A 227 23.55 21.43 33.47
C PHE A 227 23.70 21.28 34.99
N GLY A 228 23.77 20.05 35.51
CA GLY A 228 23.92 19.79 36.95
C GLY A 228 22.79 20.41 37.79
N ASP A 229 23.16 21.10 38.87
CA ASP A 229 22.23 21.70 39.85
C ASP A 229 21.58 23.01 39.38
N SER A 230 21.93 23.52 38.19
CA SER A 230 21.39 24.76 37.63
C SER A 230 20.69 24.51 36.30
N PRO A 231 19.50 23.86 36.30
CA PRO A 231 18.77 23.60 35.07
C PRO A 231 18.35 24.92 34.39
N PRO A 232 18.23 24.92 33.05
CA PRO A 232 17.70 26.06 32.30
C PRO A 232 16.22 26.28 32.60
N ALA A 233 15.68 27.45 32.21
CA ALA A 233 14.32 27.85 32.54
C ALA A 233 13.23 26.83 32.09
N TYR A 234 13.42 26.19 30.93
CA TYR A 234 12.54 25.13 30.46
C TYR A 234 13.30 24.07 29.66
N SER A 235 12.79 22.83 29.67
CA SER A 235 13.33 21.75 28.85
C SER A 235 12.22 20.83 28.37
N SER A 236 12.26 20.42 27.10
CA SER A 236 11.34 19.44 26.53
C SER A 236 12.13 18.33 25.86
N SER A 237 11.74 17.08 26.10
CA SER A 237 12.40 15.90 25.54
C SER A 237 11.48 15.15 24.57
N LEU A 238 12.04 14.68 23.48
CA LEU A 238 11.37 13.87 22.46
C LEU A 238 12.25 12.69 22.06
N ASN A 239 11.64 11.53 21.86
CA ASN A 239 12.35 10.34 21.40
C ASN A 239 12.48 10.41 19.88
N ILE A 240 13.72 10.36 19.39
CA ILE A 240 14.07 10.30 17.97
C ILE A 240 14.62 8.92 17.62
N PHE A 241 14.67 8.62 16.32
CA PHE A 241 15.11 7.33 15.79
C PHE A 241 16.33 7.48 14.88
N ASP A 242 17.31 6.60 15.07
CA ASP A 242 18.48 6.46 14.20
C ASP A 242 18.18 5.58 12.96
N GLU A 243 19.19 5.39 12.10
CA GLU A 243 19.12 4.55 10.89
C GLU A 243 18.79 3.07 11.20
N ASP A 244 19.18 2.57 12.37
CA ASP A 244 18.92 1.19 12.81
C ASP A 244 17.57 1.05 13.56
N GLY A 245 16.89 2.16 13.83
CA GLY A 245 15.62 2.21 14.56
C GLY A 245 15.75 2.17 16.09
N ASN A 246 16.93 2.46 16.65
CA ASN A 246 17.10 2.64 18.08
C ASN A 246 16.51 3.98 18.53
N THR A 247 15.93 4.00 19.72
CA THR A 247 15.38 5.21 20.33
C THR A 247 16.45 6.00 21.05
N ILE A 248 16.53 7.29 20.75
CA ILE A 248 17.45 8.23 21.40
C ILE A 248 16.64 9.41 21.94
N ASP A 249 16.86 9.76 23.19
CA ASP A 249 16.14 10.87 23.83
C ASP A 249 16.83 12.19 23.47
N MET A 250 16.23 12.97 22.57
CA MET A 250 16.66 14.34 22.29
C MET A 250 16.00 15.28 23.30
N THR A 251 16.76 16.24 23.82
CA THR A 251 16.22 17.30 24.68
C THR A 251 16.55 18.67 24.12
N VAL A 252 15.53 19.52 24.05
CA VAL A 252 15.65 20.95 23.75
C VAL A 252 15.55 21.71 25.06
N TYR A 253 16.58 22.49 25.37
CA TYR A 253 16.67 23.36 26.52
C TYR A 253 16.41 24.80 26.10
N PHE A 254 15.67 25.56 26.90
CA PHE A 254 15.31 26.95 26.65
C PHE A 254 15.66 27.82 27.87
N ASP A 255 16.24 28.99 27.60
CA ASP A 255 16.51 30.01 28.62
C ASP A 255 16.19 31.41 28.06
N PRO A 256 15.53 32.30 28.83
CA PRO A 256 15.24 33.64 28.38
C PRO A 256 16.51 34.50 28.47
N VAL A 257 16.73 35.35 27.47
CA VAL A 257 17.86 36.29 27.46
C VAL A 257 17.42 37.63 28.05
N SER A 258 18.15 38.13 29.04
CA SER A 258 17.80 39.41 29.65
C SER A 258 17.91 40.59 28.65
N SER A 259 16.92 41.48 28.64
CA SER A 259 16.94 42.67 27.78
C SER A 259 18.00 43.71 28.18
N ASN A 260 18.61 43.58 29.36
CA ASN A 260 19.62 44.49 29.88
C ASN A 260 21.05 44.16 29.42
N THR A 261 21.29 42.94 28.93
CA THR A 261 22.60 42.47 28.45
C THR A 261 22.76 42.61 26.94
N ILE A 262 21.67 42.95 26.23
CA ILE A 262 21.62 43.05 24.78
C ILE A 262 21.58 44.52 24.30
N SER A 263 22.11 44.75 23.11
CA SER A 263 22.17 46.05 22.43
C SER A 263 21.34 46.01 21.13
N ASN A 264 20.75 47.16 20.77
CA ASN A 264 19.83 47.31 19.64
C ASN A 264 18.62 46.36 19.65
N ALA A 265 18.20 45.92 20.84
CA ALA A 265 16.97 45.15 20.99
C ALA A 265 15.75 46.00 20.63
N THR A 266 14.83 45.43 19.84
CA THR A 266 13.55 46.08 19.54
C THR A 266 12.72 46.18 20.82
N PRO A 267 12.23 47.37 21.22
CA PRO A 267 11.45 47.52 22.44
C PRO A 267 10.22 46.61 22.46
N GLY A 268 10.07 45.85 23.55
CA GLY A 268 8.95 44.93 23.75
C GLY A 268 9.14 43.53 23.16
N TYR A 269 10.26 43.24 22.49
CA TYR A 269 10.56 41.89 22.01
C TYR A 269 11.22 41.07 23.11
N SER A 270 10.92 39.78 23.17
CA SER A 270 11.60 38.81 24.04
C SER A 270 12.44 37.86 23.21
N TYR A 271 13.60 37.48 23.75
CA TYR A 271 14.56 36.61 23.10
C TYR A 271 14.78 35.39 23.99
N TRP A 272 14.73 34.21 23.39
CA TRP A 272 14.94 32.94 24.06
C TRP A 272 16.06 32.20 23.35
N GLU A 273 17.11 31.88 24.08
CA GLU A 273 18.12 30.96 23.56
C GLU A 273 17.65 29.52 23.73
N TYR A 274 18.00 28.66 22.77
CA TYR A 274 17.77 27.23 22.87
C TYR A 274 19.00 26.42 22.49
N VAL A 275 19.17 25.29 23.17
CA VAL A 275 20.21 24.30 22.89
C VAL A 275 19.55 22.95 22.70
N VAL A 276 19.87 22.28 21.61
CA VAL A 276 19.42 20.93 21.31
C VAL A 276 20.57 19.97 21.55
N ALA A 277 20.32 18.99 22.41
CA ALA A 277 21.30 17.99 22.75
C ALA A 277 20.70 16.60 22.93
N VAL A 278 21.51 15.59 22.64
CA VAL A 278 21.30 14.21 23.07
C VAL A 278 22.22 13.89 24.25
N PRO A 279 21.97 12.79 24.98
CA PRO A 279 22.92 12.23 25.92
C PRO A 279 24.29 12.00 25.27
N GLY A 280 25.36 12.42 25.96
CA GLY A 280 26.74 12.32 25.44
C GLY A 280 27.22 10.89 25.17
N ASP A 281 26.56 9.87 25.72
CA ASP A 281 26.86 8.46 25.46
C ASP A 281 26.50 8.03 24.03
N ASN A 282 25.55 8.73 23.41
CA ASN A 282 25.04 8.47 22.07
C ASN A 282 25.73 9.31 20.98
N ASP A 283 26.79 10.04 21.35
CA ASP A 283 27.58 10.83 20.43
C ASP A 283 28.66 9.97 19.75
N GLY A 284 28.59 9.87 18.42
CA GLY A 284 29.54 9.12 17.59
C GLY A 284 30.71 9.96 17.09
N THR A 285 30.77 11.24 17.43
CA THR A 285 31.80 12.16 16.96
C THR A 285 33.04 12.16 17.87
N SER A 286 34.11 12.83 17.43
CA SER A 286 35.31 13.06 18.26
C SER A 286 35.05 13.94 19.49
N ALA A 287 33.83 14.47 19.67
CA ALA A 287 33.42 15.18 20.87
C ALA A 287 33.03 14.24 22.02
N TYR A 288 32.92 12.93 21.78
CA TYR A 288 32.69 11.93 22.82
C TYR A 288 33.72 12.04 23.96
N GLY A 289 33.23 12.04 25.21
CA GLY A 289 34.05 12.19 26.42
C GLY A 289 34.52 13.63 26.70
N THR A 290 34.17 14.61 25.87
CA THR A 290 34.41 16.04 26.11
C THR A 290 33.16 16.75 26.64
N SER A 291 33.29 17.99 27.13
CA SER A 291 32.15 18.79 27.58
C SER A 291 31.18 19.19 26.45
N SER A 292 31.58 19.03 25.18
CA SER A 292 30.73 19.26 24.00
C SER A 292 30.01 18.01 23.49
N ALA A 293 30.14 16.86 24.18
CA ALA A 293 29.48 15.63 23.75
C ALA A 293 27.96 15.81 23.65
N GLY A 294 27.35 15.32 22.58
CA GLY A 294 25.90 15.29 22.39
C GLY A 294 25.26 16.61 21.95
N LEU A 295 26.03 17.66 21.68
CA LEU A 295 25.50 18.91 21.12
C LEU A 295 25.16 18.77 19.64
N MET A 296 23.97 19.22 19.26
CA MET A 296 23.48 19.05 17.90
C MET A 296 23.13 20.38 17.22
N GLY A 297 22.54 21.30 17.97
CA GLY A 297 21.99 22.55 17.43
C GLY A 297 21.88 23.61 18.52
N LEU A 298 21.98 24.87 18.12
CA LEU A 298 21.71 26.01 18.99
C LEU A 298 21.01 27.10 18.20
N GLY A 299 20.31 27.99 18.90
CA GLY A 299 19.63 29.08 18.24
C GLY A 299 18.93 30.02 19.19
N VAL A 300 18.22 30.98 18.60
CA VAL A 300 17.47 32.02 19.31
C VAL A 300 16.09 32.16 18.69
N LEU A 301 15.05 32.12 19.53
CA LEU A 301 13.69 32.45 19.17
C LEU A 301 13.40 33.89 19.58
N THR A 302 12.83 34.66 18.65
CA THR A 302 12.46 36.07 18.87
C THR A 302 10.95 36.22 18.82
N PHE A 303 10.36 36.72 19.90
CA PHE A 303 8.93 36.99 20.00
C PHE A 303 8.65 38.49 20.02
N ASN A 304 7.51 38.90 19.46
CA ASN A 304 7.03 40.28 19.58
C ASN A 304 6.43 40.57 20.96
N GLY A 305 6.08 41.83 21.21
CA GLY A 305 5.43 42.24 22.47
C GLY A 305 4.02 41.71 22.70
N SER A 306 3.46 40.94 21.76
CA SER A 306 2.22 40.18 21.93
C SER A 306 2.48 38.70 22.21
N GLY A 307 3.74 38.25 22.27
CA GLY A 307 4.11 36.86 22.53
C GLY A 307 4.08 35.95 21.29
N GLU A 308 3.96 36.50 20.09
CA GLU A 308 4.01 35.70 18.85
C GLU A 308 5.44 35.56 18.35
N LEU A 309 5.79 34.39 17.80
CA LEU A 309 7.09 34.15 17.17
C LEU A 309 7.22 34.98 15.88
N VAL A 310 8.34 35.70 15.77
CA VAL A 310 8.66 36.58 14.62
C VAL A 310 9.90 36.10 13.88
N ASN A 311 10.89 35.57 14.59
CA ASN A 311 12.11 35.09 13.97
C ASN A 311 12.67 33.88 14.73
N HIS A 312 13.33 32.99 14.00
CA HIS A 312 14.03 31.81 14.49
C HIS A 312 15.43 31.78 13.89
N ALA A 313 16.44 32.12 14.69
CA ALA A 313 17.83 31.94 14.32
C ALA A 313 18.28 30.53 14.69
N ALA A 314 18.82 29.76 13.74
CA ALA A 314 19.29 28.40 13.98
C ALA A 314 20.71 28.17 13.45
N TYR A 315 21.51 27.44 14.23
CA TYR A 315 22.89 27.12 13.92
C TYR A 315 23.16 25.64 14.14
N SER A 316 23.93 25.06 13.22
CA SER A 316 24.38 23.67 13.28
C SER A 316 25.90 23.61 13.48
N LEU A 317 26.37 22.53 14.10
CA LEU A 317 27.79 22.34 14.38
C LEU A 317 28.52 21.96 13.08
N ASN A 318 29.60 22.68 12.75
CA ASN A 318 30.47 22.31 11.65
C ASN A 318 31.54 21.31 12.15
N THR A 319 31.28 20.02 11.92
CA THR A 319 32.15 18.90 12.30
C THR A 319 33.50 18.88 11.56
N ALA A 320 33.66 19.64 10.47
CA ALA A 320 34.90 19.72 9.70
C ALA A 320 35.90 20.79 10.24
N SER A 321 35.46 21.66 11.15
CA SER A 321 36.25 22.83 11.60
C SER A 321 37.38 22.49 12.59
N GLY A 322 37.38 21.29 13.18
CA GLY A 322 38.37 20.85 14.19
C GLY A 322 38.34 21.64 15.51
N ALA A 323 37.50 22.67 15.62
CA ALA A 323 37.23 23.42 16.84
C ALA A 323 36.19 22.66 17.68
N GLY A 324 36.45 22.50 18.99
CA GLY A 324 35.50 21.83 19.89
C GLY A 324 34.16 22.54 19.94
N GLY A 325 33.05 21.81 20.08
CA GLY A 325 31.67 22.34 19.98
C GLY A 325 31.28 23.42 20.99
N LYS A 326 32.16 23.71 21.96
CA LYS A 326 32.06 24.86 22.87
C LYS A 326 32.49 26.19 22.28
N SER A 327 33.27 26.17 21.21
CA SER A 327 33.67 27.40 20.54
C SER A 327 32.53 27.90 19.65
N LEU A 328 32.07 29.13 19.86
CA LEU A 328 31.08 29.78 18.99
C LEU A 328 31.53 29.91 17.52
N GLY A 329 32.83 29.77 17.24
CA GLY A 329 33.39 29.74 15.89
C GLY A 329 33.27 28.38 15.18
N ALA A 330 32.90 27.32 15.90
CA ALA A 330 32.66 25.98 15.34
C ALA A 330 31.26 25.83 14.72
N TRP A 331 30.39 26.82 14.91
CA TRP A 331 28.98 26.79 14.51
C TRP A 331 28.77 27.60 13.24
N GLN A 332 27.90 27.10 12.37
CA GLN A 332 27.49 27.73 11.12
C GLN A 332 25.97 27.87 11.06
N ALA A 333 25.46 28.80 10.26
CA ALA A 333 24.04 28.89 9.98
C ALA A 333 23.48 27.54 9.51
N ALA A 334 22.32 27.13 10.05
CA ALA A 334 21.67 25.89 9.68
C ALA A 334 21.30 25.86 8.19
N THR A 335 21.33 24.68 7.57
CA THR A 335 20.77 24.49 6.21
C THR A 335 19.25 24.38 6.30
N PHE A 336 18.54 24.31 5.17
CA PHE A 336 17.08 24.18 5.15
C PHE A 336 16.65 22.88 4.49
N ASP A 337 15.52 22.32 4.92
CA ASP A 337 14.84 21.24 4.21
C ASP A 337 14.03 21.76 3.00
N GLU A 338 13.33 20.86 2.30
CA GLU A 338 12.48 21.21 1.17
C GLU A 338 11.26 22.07 1.57
N GLU A 339 10.89 22.05 2.85
CA GLU A 339 9.74 22.76 3.43
C GLU A 339 10.14 24.12 4.04
N GLY A 340 11.44 24.43 4.11
CA GLY A 340 11.97 25.70 4.57
C GLY A 340 12.24 25.78 6.07
N HIS A 341 12.30 24.65 6.77
CA HIS A 341 12.67 24.56 8.19
C HIS A 341 14.18 24.41 8.36
N PRO A 342 14.77 25.01 9.41
CA PRO A 342 16.21 24.90 9.64
C PRO A 342 16.62 23.49 10.08
N GLN A 343 17.70 23.00 9.50
CA GLN A 343 18.24 21.66 9.70
C GLN A 343 19.52 21.66 10.52
N MET A 344 19.62 20.64 11.36
CA MET A 344 20.75 20.33 12.20
C MET A 344 21.28 18.95 11.89
N ALA A 345 22.61 18.79 11.94
CA ALA A 345 23.28 17.55 11.58
C ALA A 345 23.96 16.95 12.81
N MET A 346 23.80 15.64 12.99
CA MET A 346 24.45 14.89 14.04
C MET A 346 24.90 13.53 13.51
N THR A 347 26.04 13.04 14.01
CA THR A 347 26.42 11.64 13.82
C THR A 347 26.18 10.88 15.11
N PHE A 348 25.23 9.96 15.09
CA PHE A 348 24.93 9.09 16.21
C PHE A 348 26.05 8.07 16.41
N GLY A 349 26.21 7.60 17.64
CA GLY A 349 27.19 6.58 17.96
C GLY A 349 26.94 5.93 19.30
N SER A 350 27.75 4.93 19.63
CA SER A 350 27.77 4.34 20.96
C SER A 350 29.21 4.31 21.44
N ASN A 351 29.45 4.89 22.61
CA ASN A 351 30.78 4.93 23.25
C ASN A 351 31.90 5.51 22.35
N GLY A 352 31.61 6.57 21.60
CA GLY A 352 32.59 7.28 20.78
C GLY A 352 32.95 6.60 19.45
N SER A 353 32.24 5.54 19.08
CA SER A 353 32.25 5.00 17.71
C SER A 353 30.98 5.44 17.00
N ALA A 354 31.12 6.00 15.80
CA ALA A 354 30.00 6.33 14.94
C ALA A 354 29.18 5.06 14.61
N ILE A 355 27.86 5.18 14.71
CA ILE A 355 26.87 4.21 14.25
C ILE A 355 26.14 4.88 13.10
N GLY A 356 26.22 4.28 11.91
CA GLY A 356 25.55 4.81 10.71
C GLY A 356 26.20 6.08 10.14
N THR A 357 25.38 6.83 9.40
CA THR A 357 25.77 8.07 8.71
C THR A 357 25.38 9.33 9.48
N THR A 358 25.91 10.50 9.08
CA THR A 358 25.47 11.77 9.65
C THR A 358 24.01 12.03 9.26
N GLN A 359 23.13 12.08 10.26
CA GLN A 359 21.71 12.33 10.12
C GLN A 359 21.42 13.82 10.21
N THR A 360 20.66 14.33 9.24
CA THR A 360 20.12 15.69 9.22
C THR A 360 18.67 15.66 9.65
N MET A 361 18.31 16.48 10.62
CA MET A 361 16.94 16.66 11.11
C MET A 361 16.54 18.12 10.98
N SER A 362 15.34 18.40 10.46
CA SER A 362 14.74 19.73 10.59
C SER A 362 14.09 19.91 11.95
N LEU A 363 14.15 21.14 12.46
CA LEU A 363 13.54 21.55 13.71
C LEU A 363 12.57 22.69 13.45
N ASP A 364 11.29 22.41 13.67
CA ASP A 364 10.20 23.33 13.46
C ASP A 364 9.59 23.81 14.79
N PHE A 365 9.59 25.13 14.98
CA PHE A 365 8.91 25.83 16.08
C PHE A 365 7.65 26.58 15.59
N GLY A 366 7.23 26.33 14.36
CA GLY A 366 6.09 26.92 13.63
C GLY A 366 6.42 28.21 12.88
N LEU A 367 7.64 28.31 12.36
CA LEU A 367 8.08 29.38 11.47
C LEU A 367 8.94 28.78 10.37
N ASN A 368 8.57 29.01 9.11
CA ASN A 368 9.29 28.46 7.95
C ASN A 368 9.73 29.57 6.97
N SER A 369 10.71 29.24 6.13
CA SER A 369 11.18 30.12 5.05
C SER A 369 10.66 29.62 3.71
N THR A 370 9.81 30.39 3.06
CA THR A 370 9.33 30.06 1.70
C THR A 370 10.45 29.96 0.65
N THR A 371 11.62 30.53 0.94
CA THR A 371 12.81 30.51 0.06
C THR A 371 13.93 29.59 0.55
N GLY A 372 13.80 28.96 1.72
CA GLY A 372 14.84 28.14 2.33
C GLY A 372 16.17 28.88 2.47
N SER A 373 16.15 30.12 2.97
CA SER A 373 17.33 30.98 3.03
C SER A 373 17.32 31.91 4.24
N TRP A 374 18.51 32.33 4.65
CA TRP A 374 18.71 33.33 5.69
C TRP A 374 18.89 34.73 5.07
N VAL A 375 18.39 35.77 5.74
CA VAL A 375 18.73 37.16 5.44
C VAL A 375 20.17 37.39 5.92
N SER A 376 21.09 37.64 4.98
CA SER A 376 22.52 37.69 5.28
C SER A 376 22.89 38.92 6.12
N ASN A 377 23.07 38.76 7.43
CA ASN A 377 23.73 39.77 8.27
C ASN A 377 25.05 39.29 8.89
N THR A 378 25.18 38.02 9.28
CA THR A 378 26.45 37.46 9.78
C THR A 378 26.33 35.92 9.91
N GLY A 379 27.26 35.15 9.33
CA GLY A 379 27.09 33.70 9.15
C GLY A 379 27.49 32.79 10.34
N THR A 380 28.02 33.34 11.44
CA THR A 380 28.49 32.55 12.60
C THR A 380 28.07 33.16 13.94
N PRO A 381 27.73 32.34 14.96
CA PRO A 381 27.37 32.79 16.31
C PRO A 381 28.40 33.70 16.97
N ALA A 382 29.69 33.47 16.72
CA ALA A 382 30.78 34.27 17.28
C ALA A 382 30.74 35.76 16.88
N SER A 383 30.05 36.10 15.80
CA SER A 383 29.95 37.47 15.29
C SER A 383 28.70 38.24 15.76
N VAL A 384 27.77 37.55 16.45
CA VAL A 384 26.56 38.16 17.01
C VAL A 384 26.89 39.04 18.20
N GLY A 385 27.68 38.52 19.15
CA GLY A 385 28.05 39.20 20.39
C GLY A 385 26.80 39.65 21.17
N VAL A 386 26.74 40.94 21.51
CA VAL A 386 25.62 41.56 22.25
C VAL A 386 24.59 42.23 21.35
N ASN A 387 24.74 42.23 20.02
CA ASN A 387 23.89 43.02 19.12
C ASN A 387 22.76 42.17 18.52
N ALA A 388 21.50 42.48 18.87
CA ALA A 388 20.34 41.74 18.37
C ALA A 388 20.20 41.81 16.83
N ASN A 389 20.63 42.90 16.19
CA ASN A 389 20.59 43.03 14.72
C ASN A 389 21.57 42.12 13.97
N ASN A 390 22.56 41.57 14.67
CA ASN A 390 23.51 40.62 14.10
C ASN A 390 22.99 39.18 14.16
N LEU A 391 21.84 38.94 14.82
CA LEU A 391 21.18 37.66 14.77
C LEU A 391 20.79 37.31 13.35
N LEU A 392 20.79 36.01 13.08
CA LEU A 392 20.32 35.47 11.82
C LEU A 392 18.80 35.65 11.74
N ASP A 393 18.32 36.13 10.60
CA ASP A 393 16.91 36.37 10.36
C ASP A 393 16.42 35.49 9.22
N LEU A 394 15.24 34.91 9.37
CA LEU A 394 14.65 34.01 8.39
C LEU A 394 14.20 34.82 7.17
N ALA A 395 14.57 34.42 5.95
CA ALA A 395 14.14 35.16 4.76
C ALA A 395 12.73 34.76 4.34
N ASN A 396 11.85 35.74 4.10
CA ASN A 396 10.46 35.54 3.68
C ASN A 396 9.75 34.56 4.62
N GLU A 397 9.76 34.91 5.90
CA GLU A 397 9.18 34.16 6.99
C GLU A 397 7.66 34.02 6.84
N GLU A 398 7.18 32.79 6.93
CA GLU A 398 5.76 32.49 7.05
C GLU A 398 5.51 31.79 8.39
N ARG A 399 4.59 32.36 9.16
CA ARG A 399 4.21 31.83 10.46
C ARG A 399 3.10 30.81 10.28
N GLU A 400 3.34 29.62 10.80
CA GLU A 400 2.35 28.55 10.74
C GLU A 400 1.19 28.78 11.71
N VAL A 401 0.08 28.07 11.49
CA VAL A 401 -1.10 28.15 12.38
C VAL A 401 -0.74 27.70 13.80
N ARG A 402 0.20 26.78 13.92
CA ARG A 402 0.77 26.29 15.17
C ARG A 402 2.19 26.81 15.28
N SER A 403 2.36 27.96 15.92
CA SER A 403 3.68 28.52 16.23
C SER A 403 3.91 28.52 17.72
N SER A 404 5.18 28.42 18.12
CA SER A 404 5.58 28.64 19.50
C SER A 404 5.21 30.06 19.93
N THR A 405 4.97 30.24 21.22
CA THR A 405 4.49 31.50 21.79
C THR A 405 5.24 31.83 23.07
N SER A 406 5.22 33.11 23.45
CA SER A 406 5.71 33.56 24.74
C SER A 406 4.65 34.40 25.44
N PHE A 407 3.66 33.73 26.04
CA PHE A 407 2.63 34.37 26.85
C PHE A 407 3.02 34.42 28.33
N ASP A 408 2.32 35.27 29.08
CA ASP A 408 2.38 35.36 30.54
C ASP A 408 1.64 34.16 31.17
N SER A 409 2.17 32.98 30.92
CA SER A 409 1.77 31.70 31.51
C SER A 409 2.98 30.79 31.58
N GLY A 410 3.00 29.90 32.58
CA GLY A 410 4.12 28.98 32.80
C GLY A 410 4.53 28.20 31.54
N SER A 411 5.82 27.96 31.38
CA SER A 411 6.38 27.27 30.21
C SER A 411 5.83 25.85 30.09
N ALA A 412 5.37 25.49 28.89
CA ALA A 412 4.83 24.17 28.60
C ALA A 412 4.95 23.82 27.11
N THR A 413 5.26 22.56 26.82
CA THR A 413 5.15 21.97 25.47
C THR A 413 3.69 21.70 25.15
N ILE A 414 3.18 22.38 24.13
CA ILE A 414 1.80 22.28 23.67
C ILE A 414 1.65 21.12 22.69
N TYR A 415 2.63 20.96 21.80
CA TYR A 415 2.63 19.93 20.77
C TYR A 415 4.06 19.48 20.48
N GLN A 416 4.22 18.19 20.18
CA GLN A 416 5.48 17.64 19.72
C GLN A 416 5.21 16.45 18.80
N ASN A 417 5.94 16.35 17.70
CA ASN A 417 5.81 15.28 16.72
C ASN A 417 7.15 15.02 16.00
N GLN A 418 7.32 13.81 15.49
CA GLN A 418 8.46 13.43 14.65
C GLN A 418 8.07 12.29 13.69
N ASP A 419 8.83 12.12 12.62
CA ASP A 419 8.47 11.26 11.48
C ASP A 419 9.23 9.92 11.40
N GLY A 420 10.15 9.66 12.32
CA GLY A 420 10.91 8.42 12.44
C GLY A 420 10.15 7.32 13.21
N TYR A 421 10.56 6.07 13.04
CA TYR A 421 9.98 4.94 13.74
C TYR A 421 10.93 3.75 13.78
N SER A 422 10.83 2.94 14.84
CA SER A 422 11.55 1.67 14.93
C SER A 422 10.97 0.64 13.97
N TRP A 423 11.74 -0.42 13.72
CA TRP A 423 11.23 -1.61 13.05
C TRP A 423 10.02 -2.19 13.78
N GLY A 424 9.15 -2.87 13.03
CA GLY A 424 7.95 -3.52 13.57
C GLY A 424 7.63 -4.82 12.85
N TYR A 425 6.98 -5.77 13.52
CA TYR A 425 6.54 -7.03 12.89
C TYR A 425 5.12 -6.89 12.36
N LEU A 426 4.83 -7.61 11.27
CA LEU A 426 3.50 -7.64 10.67
C LEU A 426 2.49 -8.26 11.64
N GLN A 427 1.44 -7.51 11.99
CA GLN A 427 0.35 -7.98 12.85
C GLN A 427 -0.82 -8.52 12.03
N ASN A 428 -1.22 -7.79 10.99
CA ASN A 428 -2.31 -8.19 10.11
C ASN A 428 -2.11 -7.64 8.69
N THR A 429 -2.81 -8.25 7.73
CA THR A 429 -2.91 -7.76 6.35
C THR A 429 -4.35 -7.35 6.05
N SER A 430 -4.51 -6.23 5.37
CA SER A 430 -5.78 -5.75 4.85
C SER A 430 -5.69 -5.56 3.34
N ILE A 431 -6.81 -5.68 2.65
CA ILE A 431 -6.90 -5.48 1.21
C ILE A 431 -8.04 -4.51 0.96
N ASP A 432 -7.70 -3.36 0.41
CA ASP A 432 -8.68 -2.30 0.15
C ASP A 432 -9.48 -2.59 -1.13
N ARG A 433 -10.56 -1.83 -1.36
CA ARG A 433 -11.42 -1.89 -2.54
C ARG A 433 -10.65 -1.67 -3.86
N ASP A 434 -9.61 -0.84 -3.79
CA ASP A 434 -8.70 -0.56 -4.91
C ASP A 434 -7.65 -1.66 -5.12
N GLY A 435 -7.72 -2.75 -4.35
CA GLY A 435 -6.86 -3.92 -4.45
C GLY A 435 -5.50 -3.74 -3.78
N PHE A 436 -5.28 -2.69 -2.99
CA PHE A 436 -4.03 -2.52 -2.24
C PHE A 436 -3.96 -3.48 -1.06
N LEU A 437 -2.99 -4.39 -1.10
CA LEU A 437 -2.56 -5.21 0.02
C LEU A 437 -1.68 -4.36 0.95
N THR A 438 -2.21 -4.05 2.12
CA THR A 438 -1.56 -3.25 3.16
C THR A 438 -1.22 -4.13 4.36
N GLY A 439 0.01 -4.02 4.86
CA GLY A 439 0.43 -4.62 6.13
C GLY A 439 0.29 -3.61 7.26
N HIS A 440 -0.31 -4.04 8.37
CA HIS A 440 -0.34 -3.27 9.62
C HIS A 440 0.72 -3.84 10.56
N PHE A 441 1.63 -2.98 11.03
CA PHE A 441 2.79 -3.39 11.81
C PHE A 441 2.67 -2.99 13.27
N SER A 442 3.45 -3.64 14.13
CA SER A 442 3.49 -3.38 15.57
C SER A 442 4.03 -2.00 15.95
N ASN A 443 4.77 -1.34 15.06
CA ASN A 443 5.26 0.03 15.21
C ASN A 443 4.18 1.09 14.87
N GLY A 444 2.93 0.67 14.62
CA GLY A 444 1.82 1.55 14.27
C GLY A 444 1.82 2.00 12.81
N GLN A 445 2.83 1.64 12.03
CA GLN A 445 2.90 1.98 10.61
C GLN A 445 2.06 1.01 9.78
N SER A 446 1.54 1.54 8.67
CA SER A 446 0.79 0.78 7.67
C SER A 446 1.43 0.99 6.32
N GLU A 447 1.92 -0.09 5.71
CA GLU A 447 2.64 -0.02 4.44
C GLU A 447 1.92 -0.82 3.36
N LYS A 448 1.90 -0.29 2.14
CA LYS A 448 1.30 -0.94 0.98
C LYS A 448 2.36 -1.76 0.27
N PHE A 449 2.11 -3.05 0.05
CA PHE A 449 3.05 -3.94 -0.63
C PHE A 449 2.75 -4.12 -2.12
N TYR A 450 1.48 -4.39 -2.44
CA TYR A 450 1.06 -4.73 -3.79
C TYR A 450 -0.33 -4.20 -4.07
N GLN A 451 -0.59 -3.86 -5.33
CA GLN A 451 -1.94 -3.67 -5.83
C GLN A 451 -2.34 -4.89 -6.67
N ILE A 452 -3.34 -5.64 -6.23
CA ILE A 452 -3.84 -6.82 -6.93
C ILE A 452 -4.44 -6.38 -8.27
N SER A 453 -3.99 -7.03 -9.34
CA SER A 453 -4.44 -6.72 -10.69
C SER A 453 -5.73 -7.47 -11.04
N VAL A 454 -6.66 -6.76 -11.67
CA VAL A 454 -7.89 -7.36 -12.22
C VAL A 454 -7.74 -7.44 -13.73
N PHE A 455 -8.05 -8.58 -14.32
CA PHE A 455 -7.95 -8.82 -15.76
C PHE A 455 -9.32 -8.76 -16.42
N ARG A 456 -9.36 -8.26 -17.65
CA ARG A 456 -10.54 -8.23 -18.52
C ARG A 456 -10.16 -8.77 -19.89
N PHE A 457 -11.17 -9.27 -20.60
CA PHE A 457 -11.06 -9.72 -21.99
C PHE A 457 -12.01 -8.94 -22.87
N ASN A 458 -11.70 -8.86 -24.16
CA ASN A 458 -12.62 -8.25 -25.13
C ASN A 458 -13.87 -9.13 -25.30
N SER A 459 -13.70 -10.46 -25.24
CA SER A 459 -14.78 -11.43 -25.26
C SER A 459 -14.54 -12.48 -24.17
N GLU A 460 -15.33 -12.44 -23.11
CA GLU A 460 -15.26 -13.43 -22.02
C GLU A 460 -15.70 -14.82 -22.50
N TRP A 461 -16.57 -14.89 -23.50
CA TRP A 461 -17.10 -16.16 -24.02
C TRP A 461 -16.04 -16.98 -24.78
N GLY A 462 -14.97 -16.32 -25.26
CA GLY A 462 -13.83 -16.99 -25.88
C GLY A 462 -12.88 -17.66 -24.88
N LEU A 463 -13.10 -17.49 -23.57
CA LEU A 463 -12.26 -18.10 -22.55
C LEU A 463 -12.48 -19.61 -22.49
N ARG A 464 -11.38 -20.37 -22.49
CA ARG A 464 -11.43 -21.82 -22.38
C ARG A 464 -11.21 -22.24 -20.93
N ARG A 465 -12.07 -23.13 -20.41
CA ARG A 465 -11.89 -23.75 -19.10
C ARG A 465 -10.76 -24.78 -19.14
N VAL A 466 -9.88 -24.76 -18.14
CA VAL A 466 -8.74 -25.69 -18.03
C VAL A 466 -8.85 -26.56 -16.75
N GLY A 467 -9.99 -26.49 -16.06
CA GLY A 467 -10.24 -27.18 -14.79
C GLY A 467 -9.91 -26.28 -13.59
N ASN A 468 -10.20 -26.77 -12.37
CA ASN A 468 -9.90 -26.06 -11.11
C ASN A 468 -10.47 -24.63 -11.03
N ASN A 469 -11.61 -24.37 -11.68
CA ASN A 469 -12.21 -23.05 -11.85
C ASN A 469 -11.33 -22.00 -12.57
N ASN A 470 -10.32 -22.47 -13.32
CA ASN A 470 -9.42 -21.61 -14.07
C ASN A 470 -9.75 -21.59 -15.55
N PHE A 471 -9.55 -20.42 -16.13
CA PHE A 471 -9.75 -20.08 -17.53
C PHE A 471 -8.42 -19.69 -18.17
N VAL A 472 -8.27 -19.97 -19.45
CA VAL A 472 -7.12 -19.55 -20.26
C VAL A 472 -7.62 -18.77 -21.46
N ALA A 473 -6.90 -17.70 -21.78
CA ALA A 473 -7.17 -16.87 -22.94
C ALA A 473 -6.97 -17.67 -24.24
N THR A 474 -7.86 -17.48 -25.20
CA THR A 474 -7.74 -18.02 -26.55
C THR A 474 -7.70 -16.87 -27.57
N GLU A 475 -7.43 -17.18 -28.82
CA GLU A 475 -7.52 -16.19 -29.91
C GLU A 475 -8.92 -15.54 -29.96
N ALA A 476 -9.98 -16.30 -29.65
CA ALA A 476 -11.35 -15.80 -29.65
C ALA A 476 -11.68 -14.89 -28.45
N SER A 477 -10.97 -14.98 -27.33
CA SER A 477 -11.15 -14.06 -26.19
C SER A 477 -10.44 -12.72 -26.39
N GLY A 478 -9.44 -12.70 -27.27
CA GLY A 478 -8.43 -11.65 -27.33
C GLY A 478 -7.44 -11.72 -26.17
N ASN A 479 -6.53 -10.74 -26.13
CA ASN A 479 -5.48 -10.66 -25.13
C ASN A 479 -6.05 -10.26 -23.75
N ALA A 480 -5.40 -10.72 -22.69
CA ALA A 480 -5.72 -10.31 -21.33
C ALA A 480 -5.27 -8.86 -21.11
N ILE A 481 -6.19 -8.00 -20.70
CA ILE A 481 -5.89 -6.60 -20.38
C ILE A 481 -5.83 -6.52 -18.85
N ALA A 482 -4.66 -6.27 -18.27
CA ALA A 482 -4.50 -6.03 -16.83
C ALA A 482 -4.76 -4.56 -16.48
N GLY A 483 -5.14 -4.28 -15.23
CA GLY A 483 -5.32 -2.93 -14.72
C GLY A 483 -5.75 -2.93 -13.26
N LYS A 484 -5.88 -1.74 -12.67
CA LYS A 484 -6.36 -1.58 -11.30
C LYS A 484 -7.88 -1.84 -11.18
N PRO A 485 -8.37 -2.30 -10.03
CA PRO A 485 -9.81 -2.37 -9.75
C PRO A 485 -10.50 -1.00 -9.95
N ASP A 486 -11.81 -1.01 -10.23
CA ASP A 486 -12.66 0.19 -10.43
C ASP A 486 -12.26 1.13 -11.60
N GLU A 487 -11.29 0.74 -12.44
CA GLU A 487 -10.87 1.51 -13.62
C GLU A 487 -11.11 0.75 -14.94
N GLY A 488 -11.46 1.48 -16.01
CA GLY A 488 -11.61 0.88 -17.34
C GLY A 488 -12.74 -0.15 -17.45
N GLY A 489 -13.78 -0.03 -16.61
CA GLY A 489 -14.92 -0.94 -16.55
C GLY A 489 -14.62 -2.26 -15.83
N ARG A 490 -13.54 -2.32 -15.05
CA ARG A 490 -13.24 -3.43 -14.14
C ARG A 490 -14.09 -3.31 -12.87
N GLY A 491 -14.35 -4.47 -12.27
CA GLY A 491 -15.01 -4.59 -11.00
C GLY A 491 -14.16 -4.07 -9.84
N THR A 492 -14.81 -3.93 -8.69
CA THR A 492 -14.19 -3.54 -7.43
C THR A 492 -13.83 -4.79 -6.63
N MET A 493 -12.81 -4.69 -5.79
CA MET A 493 -12.44 -5.78 -4.90
C MET A 493 -13.21 -5.68 -3.60
N GLN A 494 -13.58 -6.82 -3.04
CA GLN A 494 -14.14 -6.92 -1.70
C GLN A 494 -13.33 -7.95 -0.90
N GLN A 495 -12.84 -7.51 0.26
CA GLN A 495 -12.14 -8.36 1.22
C GLN A 495 -13.14 -9.13 2.10
N ASN A 496 -12.68 -10.23 2.71
CA ASN A 496 -13.46 -11.07 3.64
C ASN A 496 -14.72 -11.62 2.96
N THR A 497 -14.64 -11.92 1.67
CA THR A 497 -15.79 -12.32 0.89
C THR A 497 -15.37 -13.28 -0.20
N LEU A 498 -16.16 -14.32 -0.44
CA LEU A 498 -15.99 -15.26 -1.54
C LEU A 498 -17.21 -15.19 -2.46
N GLU A 499 -16.95 -15.19 -3.77
CA GLU A 499 -18.01 -15.33 -4.76
C GLU A 499 -18.47 -16.78 -4.85
N GLN A 500 -19.75 -17.05 -4.65
CA GLN A 500 -20.37 -18.37 -4.81
C GLN A 500 -20.68 -18.68 -6.28
N SER A 501 -21.05 -19.93 -6.54
CA SER A 501 -21.52 -20.33 -7.86
C SER A 501 -22.74 -19.51 -8.30
N ASN A 502 -22.80 -19.13 -9.57
CA ASN A 502 -23.98 -18.45 -10.14
C ASN A 502 -25.07 -19.43 -10.63
N VAL A 503 -25.03 -20.67 -10.15
CA VAL A 503 -25.99 -21.74 -10.47
C VAL A 503 -27.21 -21.64 -9.57
N ASP A 504 -28.40 -21.59 -10.17
CA ASP A 504 -29.67 -21.71 -9.45
C ASP A 504 -30.21 -23.15 -9.54
N MET A 505 -30.28 -23.84 -8.39
CA MET A 505 -30.77 -25.23 -8.33
C MET A 505 -32.16 -25.40 -8.94
N ALA A 506 -33.08 -24.48 -8.66
CA ALA A 506 -34.45 -24.63 -9.10
C ALA A 506 -34.54 -24.59 -10.63
N GLN A 507 -33.77 -23.68 -11.25
CA GLN A 507 -33.67 -23.58 -12.70
C GLN A 507 -32.98 -24.82 -13.30
N GLU A 508 -31.83 -25.23 -12.76
CA GLU A 508 -31.10 -26.39 -13.29
C GLU A 508 -31.90 -27.69 -13.15
N PHE A 509 -32.64 -27.90 -12.05
CA PHE A 509 -33.52 -29.07 -11.90
C PHE A 509 -34.68 -29.05 -12.90
N ALA A 510 -35.28 -27.88 -13.15
CA ALA A 510 -36.32 -27.75 -14.17
C ALA A 510 -35.76 -28.07 -15.56
N ASP A 511 -34.59 -27.54 -15.91
CA ASP A 511 -33.90 -27.81 -17.17
C ASP A 511 -33.47 -29.28 -17.29
N MET A 512 -33.06 -29.91 -16.19
CA MET A 512 -32.78 -31.35 -16.13
C MET A 512 -34.03 -32.17 -16.46
N ILE A 513 -35.18 -31.86 -15.83
CA ILE A 513 -36.45 -32.56 -16.07
C ILE A 513 -36.90 -32.36 -17.52
N LEU A 514 -36.79 -31.15 -18.07
CA LEU A 514 -37.13 -30.87 -19.47
C LEU A 514 -36.22 -31.66 -20.43
N THR A 515 -34.92 -31.68 -20.16
CA THR A 515 -33.94 -32.39 -21.00
C THR A 515 -34.14 -33.91 -20.91
N GLN A 516 -34.46 -34.44 -19.73
CA GLN A 516 -34.81 -35.84 -19.53
C GLN A 516 -36.09 -36.22 -20.29
N ARG A 517 -37.14 -35.38 -20.25
CA ARG A 517 -38.37 -35.58 -21.03
C ARG A 517 -38.10 -35.56 -22.53
N GLY A 518 -37.24 -34.64 -23.00
CA GLY A 518 -36.79 -34.59 -24.40
C GLY A 518 -36.06 -35.85 -24.83
N TYR A 519 -35.14 -36.35 -24.01
CA TYR A 519 -34.45 -37.63 -24.23
C TYR A 519 -35.42 -38.81 -24.32
N GLN A 520 -36.36 -38.93 -23.36
CA GLN A 520 -37.38 -39.99 -23.38
C GLN A 520 -38.29 -39.91 -24.61
N ALA A 521 -38.66 -38.70 -25.04
CA ALA A 521 -39.46 -38.48 -26.24
C ALA A 521 -38.72 -38.96 -27.50
N ASN A 522 -37.44 -38.61 -27.65
CA ASN A 522 -36.64 -39.04 -28.80
C ASN A 522 -36.39 -40.55 -28.82
N THR A 523 -36.20 -41.18 -27.67
CA THR A 523 -36.11 -42.64 -27.57
C THR A 523 -37.42 -43.33 -27.98
N LYS A 524 -38.58 -42.75 -27.64
CA LYS A 524 -39.88 -43.26 -28.12
C LYS A 524 -40.05 -43.13 -29.64
N VAL A 525 -39.48 -42.09 -30.27
CA VAL A 525 -39.48 -41.96 -31.74
C VAL A 525 -38.67 -43.10 -32.38
N ILE A 526 -37.55 -43.48 -31.78
CA ILE A 526 -36.74 -44.62 -32.27
C ILE A 526 -37.51 -45.94 -32.12
N THR A 527 -38.11 -46.20 -30.96
CA THR A 527 -38.86 -47.45 -30.74
C THR A 527 -40.10 -47.55 -31.63
N THR A 528 -40.80 -46.44 -31.88
CA THR A 528 -41.94 -46.41 -32.82
C THR A 528 -41.49 -46.60 -34.27
N ALA A 529 -40.35 -46.03 -34.68
CA ALA A 529 -39.77 -46.30 -35.99
C ALA A 529 -39.36 -47.79 -36.14
N ASP A 530 -38.83 -48.40 -35.08
CA ASP A 530 -38.45 -49.82 -35.05
C ASP A 530 -39.67 -50.74 -35.12
N THR A 531 -40.76 -50.43 -34.40
CA THR A 531 -42.00 -51.22 -34.51
C THR A 531 -42.60 -51.12 -35.92
N LEU A 532 -42.58 -49.94 -36.55
CA LEU A 532 -43.01 -49.77 -37.94
C LEU A 532 -42.11 -50.52 -38.95
N LEU A 533 -40.80 -50.59 -38.71
CA LEU A 533 -39.90 -51.42 -39.51
C LEU A 533 -40.25 -52.90 -39.39
N ASN A 534 -40.44 -53.39 -38.16
CA ASN A 534 -40.79 -54.77 -37.90
C ASN A 534 -42.13 -55.16 -38.54
N THR A 535 -43.17 -54.31 -38.47
CA THR A 535 -44.43 -54.56 -39.17
C THR A 535 -44.25 -54.56 -40.68
N THR A 536 -43.44 -53.65 -41.23
CA THR A 536 -43.15 -53.60 -42.67
C THR A 536 -42.39 -54.85 -43.15
N ILE A 537 -41.43 -55.35 -42.37
CA ILE A 537 -40.71 -56.60 -42.65
C ILE A 537 -41.67 -57.79 -42.65
N ASN A 538 -42.61 -57.83 -41.71
CA ASN A 538 -43.62 -58.89 -41.62
C ASN A 538 -44.66 -58.84 -42.75
N ILE A 539 -44.90 -57.69 -43.38
CA ILE A 539 -45.77 -57.56 -44.57
C ILE A 539 -45.09 -58.11 -45.85
N LYS A 540 -43.75 -58.16 -45.88
CA LYS A 540 -42.99 -58.65 -47.05
C LYS A 540 -42.83 -60.18 -47.07
N ARG A 541 -43.05 -60.85 -45.93
CA ARG A 541 -43.15 -62.31 -45.84
C ARG A 541 -44.58 -62.74 -46.12
#